data_AF-A0A956SWQ4-F1
#
_entry.id   AF-A0A956SWQ4-F1
#
_cell.length_a   1.000
_cell.length_b   1.000
_cell.length_c   1.000
_cell.angle_alpha   90.00
_cell.angle_beta   90.00
_cell.angle_gamma   90.00
#
_symmetry.space_group_name_H-M   'P 1'
#
loop_
_entity.id
_entity.type
_entity.pdbx_description
1 polymer ?
#
loop_
_entity_poly.entity_id
_entity_poly.type
_entity_poly.pdbx_seq_one_letter_code
_entity_poly.pdbx_strand_id
1 'polypeptide(L)'
;MSGDPQLEAMLIAMRSALAAGEGADALDGVERGIETLRVAFQEDPSMAVTGVLFQIVQQLSECGLELAKHFQNTGETEFEERAWRARYDSMATAHTYRRNLIGPVLLDWADCLKRLGNEEKAQSLYEKVIKDFSQLLGWGPTFDPDWLVAVQCLERAMNSSNRDFSELRERTRAVLQQSERLIEDRAATNQV
;
A
#
# COMPACT_ATOMS: atom_id res chain seq x y z
N MET A 1 -6.23 -24.66 -3.18
CA MET A 1 -5.34 -24.02 -4.16
C MET A 1 -6.02 -24.09 -5.52
N SER A 2 -6.64 -22.98 -5.92
CA SER A 2 -6.78 -22.56 -7.30
C SER A 2 -7.20 -21.10 -7.24
N GLY A 3 -6.26 -20.19 -7.53
CA GLY A 3 -6.62 -18.83 -7.89
C GLY A 3 -7.53 -18.87 -9.12
N ASP A 4 -8.29 -17.80 -9.34
CA ASP A 4 -9.05 -17.65 -10.57
C ASP A 4 -8.09 -17.81 -11.77
N PRO A 5 -8.25 -18.84 -12.63
CA PRO A 5 -7.34 -19.11 -13.73
C PRO A 5 -7.20 -17.93 -14.71
N GLN A 6 -8.22 -17.06 -14.79
CA GLN A 6 -8.17 -15.86 -15.61
C GLN A 6 -7.21 -14.81 -15.03
N LEU A 7 -7.22 -14.63 -13.71
CA LEU A 7 -6.31 -13.69 -13.03
C LEU A 7 -4.86 -14.21 -13.00
N GLU A 8 -4.65 -15.51 -12.83
CA GLU A 8 -3.31 -16.12 -12.94
C GLU A 8 -2.73 -15.98 -14.35
N ALA A 9 -3.52 -16.28 -15.39
CA ALA A 9 -3.11 -16.11 -16.78
C ALA A 9 -2.78 -14.64 -17.11
N MET A 10 -3.56 -13.71 -16.56
CA MET A 10 -3.34 -12.28 -16.73
C MET A 10 -2.04 -11.81 -16.05
N LEU A 11 -1.72 -12.29 -14.85
CA LEU A 11 -0.43 -12.01 -14.18
C LEU A 11 0.77 -12.53 -14.98
N ILE A 12 0.65 -13.72 -15.57
CA ILE A 12 1.68 -14.28 -16.44
C ILE A 12 1.84 -13.41 -17.70
N ALA A 13 0.73 -12.99 -18.32
CA ALA A 13 0.75 -12.13 -19.49
C ALA A 13 1.39 -10.77 -19.19
N MET A 14 1.10 -10.16 -18.04
CA MET A 14 1.71 -8.90 -17.60
C MET A 14 3.23 -8.99 -17.46
N ARG A 15 3.72 -10.03 -16.76
CA ARG A 15 5.16 -10.23 -16.58
C ARG A 15 5.87 -10.47 -17.90
N SER A 16 5.19 -11.16 -18.83
CA SER A 16 5.69 -11.40 -20.19
C SER A 16 5.76 -10.10 -21.00
N ALA A 17 4.71 -9.27 -20.94
CA ALA A 17 4.66 -7.96 -21.60
C ALA A 17 5.72 -7.00 -21.03
N LEU A 18 5.91 -6.97 -19.70
CA LEU A 18 7.00 -6.22 -19.07
C LEU A 18 8.38 -6.65 -19.59
N ALA A 19 8.61 -7.96 -19.69
CA ALA A 19 9.87 -8.50 -20.23
C ALA A 19 10.06 -8.19 -21.72
N ALA A 20 8.98 -8.03 -22.48
CA ALA A 20 8.99 -7.63 -23.88
C ALA A 20 9.15 -6.12 -24.09
N GLY A 21 9.12 -5.31 -23.02
CA GLY A 21 9.14 -3.84 -23.11
C GLY A 21 7.77 -3.22 -23.41
N GLU A 22 6.70 -4.00 -23.31
CA GLU A 22 5.30 -3.60 -23.54
C GLU A 22 4.65 -3.16 -22.21
N GLY A 23 5.28 -2.22 -21.52
CA GLY A 23 4.87 -1.79 -20.17
C GLY A 23 3.44 -1.24 -20.12
N ALA A 24 3.02 -0.50 -21.15
CA ALA A 24 1.68 0.08 -21.23
C ALA A 24 0.58 -1.00 -21.29
N ASP A 25 0.78 -2.05 -22.11
CA ASP A 25 -0.16 -3.17 -22.23
C ASP A 25 -0.26 -3.97 -20.93
N ALA A 26 0.88 -4.16 -20.25
CA ALA A 26 0.91 -4.76 -18.91
C ALA A 26 0.10 -3.93 -17.91
N LEU A 27 0.24 -2.60 -17.93
CA LEU A 27 -0.50 -1.70 -17.04
C LEU A 27 -2.02 -1.74 -17.30
N ASP A 28 -2.44 -1.73 -18.56
CA ASP A 28 -3.85 -1.87 -18.93
C ASP A 28 -4.42 -3.24 -18.50
N GLY A 29 -3.58 -4.28 -18.50
CA GLY A 29 -3.89 -5.54 -17.85
C GLY A 29 -4.18 -5.38 -16.36
N VAL A 30 -3.37 -4.59 -15.63
CA VAL A 30 -3.47 -4.47 -14.16
C VAL A 30 -4.74 -3.73 -13.80
N GLU A 31 -5.02 -2.65 -14.51
CA GLU A 31 -6.24 -1.86 -14.32
C GLU A 31 -7.50 -2.69 -14.60
N ARG A 32 -7.49 -3.54 -15.65
CA ARG A 32 -8.60 -4.49 -15.90
C ARG A 32 -8.76 -5.51 -14.79
N GLY A 33 -7.66 -6.07 -14.30
CA GLY A 33 -7.66 -7.01 -13.17
C GLY A 33 -8.26 -6.44 -11.90
N ILE A 34 -7.93 -5.19 -11.59
CA ILE A 34 -8.49 -4.45 -10.46
C ILE A 34 -10.01 -4.30 -10.62
N GLU A 35 -10.48 -3.97 -11.83
CA GLU A 35 -11.92 -3.83 -12.07
C GLU A 35 -12.66 -5.16 -11.92
N THR A 36 -12.09 -6.26 -12.43
CA THR A 36 -12.63 -7.62 -12.20
C THR A 36 -12.72 -7.93 -10.71
N LEU A 37 -11.69 -7.60 -9.93
CA LEU A 37 -11.72 -7.77 -8.47
C LEU A 37 -12.79 -6.92 -7.79
N ARG A 38 -12.96 -5.66 -8.22
CA ARG A 38 -14.01 -4.78 -7.67
C ARG A 38 -15.39 -5.38 -7.85
N VAL A 39 -15.69 -5.89 -9.04
CA VAL A 39 -16.96 -6.58 -9.33
C VAL A 39 -17.10 -7.82 -8.44
N ALA A 40 -16.07 -8.67 -8.36
CA ALA A 40 -16.12 -9.87 -7.53
C ALA A 40 -16.36 -9.56 -6.04
N PHE A 41 -15.74 -8.51 -5.49
CA PHE A 41 -15.97 -8.08 -4.10
C PHE A 41 -17.34 -7.44 -3.87
N GLN A 42 -17.95 -6.81 -4.89
CA GLN A 42 -19.32 -6.33 -4.80
C GLN A 42 -20.32 -7.49 -4.76
N GLU A 43 -20.07 -8.56 -5.52
CA GLU A 43 -20.92 -9.75 -5.56
C GLU A 43 -20.80 -10.61 -4.30
N ASP A 44 -19.59 -10.78 -3.76
CA ASP A 44 -19.35 -11.49 -2.51
C ASP A 44 -18.24 -10.83 -1.66
N PRO A 45 -18.62 -9.91 -0.76
CA PRO A 45 -17.68 -9.26 0.15
C PRO A 45 -16.92 -10.22 1.07
N SER A 46 -17.49 -11.40 1.36
CA SER A 46 -16.88 -12.37 2.29
C SER A 46 -15.59 -12.99 1.74
N MET A 47 -15.40 -12.98 0.42
CA MET A 47 -14.19 -13.50 -0.24
C MET A 47 -12.91 -12.74 0.09
N ALA A 48 -13.01 -11.51 0.60
CA ALA A 48 -11.85 -10.76 1.07
C ALA A 48 -11.24 -11.35 2.36
N VAL A 49 -12.00 -12.17 3.07
CA VAL A 49 -11.58 -12.86 4.30
C VAL A 49 -11.03 -14.26 4.00
N THR A 50 -11.49 -14.93 2.93
CA THR A 50 -11.22 -16.35 2.65
C THR A 50 -9.89 -16.62 1.94
N GLY A 51 -9.16 -15.58 1.54
CA GLY A 51 -7.72 -15.63 1.23
C GLY A 51 -7.34 -15.65 -0.25
N VAL A 52 -8.14 -16.23 -1.14
CA VAL A 52 -7.79 -16.35 -2.57
C VAL A 52 -7.77 -14.98 -3.27
N LEU A 53 -8.84 -14.19 -3.14
CA LEU A 53 -8.86 -12.85 -3.74
C LEU A 53 -7.85 -11.89 -3.10
N PHE A 54 -7.52 -12.09 -1.82
CA PHE A 54 -6.49 -11.30 -1.15
C PHE A 54 -5.09 -11.58 -1.70
N GLN A 55 -4.76 -12.83 -2.00
CA GLN A 55 -3.50 -13.18 -2.69
C GLN A 55 -3.43 -12.51 -4.06
N ILE A 56 -4.54 -12.47 -4.79
CA ILE A 56 -4.63 -11.83 -6.11
C ILE A 56 -4.46 -10.31 -5.99
N VAL A 57 -5.07 -9.68 -4.98
CA VAL A 57 -4.86 -8.25 -4.65
C VAL A 57 -3.38 -7.97 -4.40
N GLN A 58 -2.69 -8.81 -3.63
CA GLN A 58 -1.24 -8.71 -3.40
C GLN A 58 -0.44 -8.80 -4.68
N GLN A 59 -0.73 -9.78 -5.53
CA GLN A 59 -0.03 -9.96 -6.81
C GLN A 59 -0.22 -8.76 -7.75
N LEU A 60 -1.44 -8.20 -7.85
CA LEU A 60 -1.69 -6.99 -8.64
C LEU A 60 -0.98 -5.76 -8.07
N SER A 61 -0.91 -5.63 -6.75
CA SER A 61 -0.14 -4.58 -6.08
C SER A 61 1.35 -4.68 -6.39
N GLU A 62 1.91 -5.88 -6.37
CA GLU A 62 3.31 -6.14 -6.75
C GLU A 62 3.57 -5.83 -8.23
N CYS A 63 2.67 -6.23 -9.13
CA CYS A 63 2.79 -5.86 -10.55
C CYS A 63 2.75 -4.34 -10.75
N GLY A 64 1.86 -3.63 -10.05
CA GLY A 64 1.83 -2.16 -10.06
C GLY A 64 3.14 -1.55 -9.57
N LEU A 65 3.79 -2.12 -8.55
CA LEU A 65 5.11 -1.69 -8.07
C LEU A 65 6.20 -1.88 -9.13
N GLU A 66 6.25 -3.04 -9.78
CA GLU A 66 7.23 -3.37 -10.82
C GLU A 66 7.08 -2.42 -12.02
N LEU A 67 5.85 -2.21 -12.49
CA LEU A 67 5.53 -1.28 -13.57
C LEU A 67 5.90 0.15 -13.21
N ALA A 68 5.55 0.60 -12.01
CA ALA A 68 5.85 1.97 -11.60
C ALA A 68 7.36 2.24 -11.57
N LYS A 69 8.16 1.28 -11.07
CA LYS A 69 9.63 1.36 -11.13
C LYS A 69 10.16 1.33 -12.56
N HIS A 70 9.57 0.52 -13.43
CA HIS A 70 9.94 0.48 -14.85
C HIS A 70 9.74 1.85 -15.50
N PHE A 71 8.53 2.42 -15.39
CA PHE A 71 8.21 3.73 -15.95
C PHE A 71 9.01 4.87 -15.33
N GLN A 72 9.32 4.78 -14.03
CA GLN A 72 10.23 5.71 -13.37
C GLN A 72 11.61 5.71 -14.03
N ASN A 73 12.14 4.52 -14.35
CA ASN A 73 13.46 4.36 -14.96
C ASN A 73 13.47 4.78 -16.44
N THR A 74 12.36 4.64 -17.15
CA THR A 74 12.22 5.06 -18.55
C THR A 74 11.81 6.53 -18.72
N GLY A 75 11.43 7.20 -17.62
CA GLY A 75 11.00 8.61 -17.64
C GLY A 75 9.57 8.82 -18.10
N GLU A 76 8.77 7.75 -18.15
CA GLU A 76 7.38 7.76 -18.59
C GLU A 76 6.44 8.18 -17.44
N THR A 77 6.43 9.47 -17.13
CA THR A 77 5.80 10.01 -15.91
C THR A 77 4.29 9.77 -15.81
N GLU A 78 3.58 9.74 -16.94
CA GLU A 78 2.13 9.46 -16.96
C GLU A 78 1.85 8.01 -16.57
N PHE A 79 2.57 7.07 -17.19
CA PHE A 79 2.42 5.65 -16.89
C PHE A 79 2.93 5.29 -15.49
N GLU A 80 3.96 5.99 -15.01
CA GLU A 80 4.42 5.88 -13.64
C GLU A 80 3.31 6.21 -12.63
N GLU A 81 2.65 7.38 -12.75
CA GLU A 81 1.56 7.76 -11.84
C GLU A 81 0.42 6.75 -11.87
N ARG A 82 0.03 6.31 -13.07
CA ARG A 82 -1.01 5.31 -13.26
C ARG A 82 -0.64 3.98 -12.59
N ALA A 83 0.61 3.53 -12.69
CA ALA A 83 1.06 2.29 -12.07
C ALA A 83 1.06 2.37 -10.53
N TRP A 84 1.52 3.49 -9.95
CA TRP A 84 1.41 3.71 -8.50
C TRP A 84 -0.04 3.77 -8.03
N ARG A 85 -0.92 4.43 -8.79
CA ARG A 85 -2.36 4.45 -8.52
C ARG A 85 -2.97 3.05 -8.61
N ALA A 86 -2.62 2.26 -9.63
CA ALA A 86 -3.10 0.89 -9.80
C ALA A 86 -2.71 0.00 -8.60
N ARG A 87 -1.48 0.14 -8.12
CA ARG A 87 -1.02 -0.52 -6.88
C ARG A 87 -1.86 -0.15 -5.66
N TYR A 88 -2.19 1.12 -5.49
CA TYR A 88 -3.09 1.56 -4.42
C TYR A 88 -4.50 0.99 -4.61
N ASP A 89 -5.05 1.11 -5.82
CA ASP A 89 -6.41 0.72 -6.13
C ASP A 89 -6.65 -0.77 -5.91
N SER A 90 -5.68 -1.63 -6.23
CA SER A 90 -5.76 -3.07 -5.96
C SER A 90 -5.92 -3.34 -4.46
N MET A 91 -5.07 -2.75 -3.62
CA MET A 91 -5.17 -2.87 -2.15
C MET A 91 -6.46 -2.26 -1.59
N ALA A 92 -6.91 -1.14 -2.17
CA ALA A 92 -8.14 -0.47 -1.77
C ALA A 92 -9.37 -1.35 -1.96
N THR A 93 -9.38 -2.28 -2.93
CA THR A 93 -10.49 -3.22 -3.13
C THR A 93 -10.70 -4.17 -1.94
N ALA A 94 -9.62 -4.55 -1.24
CA ALA A 94 -9.68 -5.44 -0.06
C ALA A 94 -9.66 -4.68 1.29
N HIS A 95 -9.79 -3.35 1.25
CA HIS A 95 -9.55 -2.44 2.39
C HIS A 95 -10.47 -2.65 3.60
N THR A 96 -11.62 -3.30 3.42
CA THR A 96 -12.56 -3.60 4.51
C THR A 96 -11.97 -4.49 5.61
N TYR A 97 -10.84 -5.18 5.36
CA TYR A 97 -10.30 -6.21 6.27
C TYR A 97 -8.88 -5.95 6.79
N ARG A 98 -8.07 -5.12 6.12
CA ARG A 98 -6.67 -4.83 6.50
C ARG A 98 -6.29 -3.37 6.24
N ARG A 99 -6.95 -2.44 6.95
CA ARG A 99 -6.72 -0.98 6.78
C ARG A 99 -5.28 -0.56 7.02
N ASN A 100 -4.55 -1.26 7.87
CA ASN A 100 -3.13 -1.01 8.14
C ASN A 100 -2.23 -1.17 6.91
N LEU A 101 -2.65 -1.98 5.92
CA LEU A 101 -1.86 -2.25 4.71
C LEU A 101 -2.02 -1.19 3.61
N ILE A 102 -2.98 -0.27 3.73
CA ILE A 102 -3.20 0.77 2.71
C ILE A 102 -2.20 1.94 2.82
N GLY A 103 -1.61 2.10 4.00
CA GLY A 103 -0.64 3.13 4.30
C GLY A 103 0.55 3.16 3.35
N PRO A 104 1.30 2.06 3.24
CA PRO A 104 2.48 1.99 2.38
C PRO A 104 2.17 2.33 0.92
N VAL A 105 1.09 1.78 0.36
CA VAL A 105 0.73 2.00 -1.05
C VAL A 105 0.25 3.43 -1.31
N LEU A 106 -0.46 4.05 -0.37
CA LEU A 106 -0.84 5.46 -0.46
C LEU A 106 0.38 6.38 -0.42
N LEU A 107 1.33 6.11 0.48
CA LEU A 107 2.54 6.92 0.60
C LEU A 107 3.42 6.83 -0.63
N ASP A 108 3.56 5.65 -1.23
CA ASP A 108 4.35 5.50 -2.44
C ASP A 108 3.73 6.25 -3.63
N TRP A 109 2.39 6.28 -3.73
CA TRP A 109 1.70 7.12 -4.72
C TRP A 109 1.85 8.62 -4.42
N ALA A 110 1.75 9.03 -3.15
CA ALA A 110 1.95 10.41 -2.73
C ALA A 110 3.37 10.90 -3.05
N ASP A 111 4.39 10.08 -2.78
CA ASP A 111 5.78 10.40 -3.06
C ASP A 111 6.05 10.50 -4.57
N CYS A 112 5.42 9.65 -5.38
CA CYS A 112 5.43 9.80 -6.84
C CYS A 112 4.85 11.15 -7.26
N LEU A 113 3.65 11.49 -6.81
CA LEU A 113 2.98 12.75 -7.14
C LEU A 113 3.83 13.96 -6.75
N LYS A 114 4.43 13.93 -5.55
CA LYS A 114 5.35 14.97 -5.09
C LYS A 114 6.56 15.11 -6.02
N ARG A 115 7.19 14.00 -6.40
CA ARG A 115 8.33 14.01 -7.33
C ARG A 115 7.94 14.52 -8.72
N LEU A 116 6.73 14.25 -9.18
CA LEU A 116 6.18 14.75 -10.45
C LEU A 116 5.69 16.21 -10.37
N GLY A 117 5.83 16.88 -9.21
CA GLY A 117 5.42 18.27 -9.01
C GLY A 117 3.94 18.47 -8.72
N ASN A 118 3.16 17.39 -8.56
CA ASN A 118 1.75 17.47 -8.16
C ASN A 118 1.62 17.52 -6.62
N GLU A 119 2.07 18.64 -6.06
CA GLU A 119 2.16 18.83 -4.61
C GLU A 119 0.79 18.81 -3.91
N GLU A 120 -0.24 19.38 -4.54
CA GLU A 120 -1.59 19.44 -3.96
C GLU A 120 -2.16 18.03 -3.75
N LYS A 121 -2.08 17.18 -4.79
CA LYS A 121 -2.57 15.81 -4.71
C LYS A 121 -1.71 14.97 -3.76
N ALA A 122 -0.39 15.15 -3.77
CA ALA A 122 0.51 14.49 -2.81
C ALA A 122 0.13 14.83 -1.36
N GLN A 123 -0.07 16.12 -1.06
CA GLN A 123 -0.47 16.60 0.25
C GLN A 123 -1.83 16.03 0.68
N SER A 124 -2.80 15.96 -0.23
CA SER A 124 -4.10 15.32 0.04
C SER A 124 -3.95 13.85 0.45
N LEU A 125 -3.05 13.10 -0.20
CA LEU A 125 -2.79 11.70 0.14
C LEU A 125 -2.05 11.55 1.49
N TYR A 126 -1.06 12.40 1.79
CA TYR A 126 -0.43 12.40 3.11
C TYR A 126 -1.44 12.68 4.23
N GLU A 127 -2.34 13.66 4.04
CA GLU A 127 -3.38 13.98 5.02
C GLU A 127 -4.37 12.83 5.22
N LYS A 128 -4.69 12.08 4.17
CA LYS A 128 -5.52 10.87 4.27
C LYS A 128 -4.85 9.84 5.18
N VAL A 129 -3.56 9.54 4.97
CA VAL A 129 -2.80 8.61 5.82
C VAL A 129 -2.76 9.09 7.27
N ILE A 130 -2.52 10.38 7.49
CA ILE A 130 -2.48 10.97 8.84
C ILE A 130 -3.84 10.83 9.53
N LYS A 131 -4.94 11.16 8.83
CA LYS A 131 -6.29 11.06 9.36
C LYS A 131 -6.64 9.61 9.72
N ASP A 132 -6.34 8.67 8.83
CA ASP A 132 -6.72 7.27 9.01
C ASP A 132 -5.92 6.59 10.14
N PHE A 133 -4.63 6.92 10.29
CA PHE A 133 -3.77 6.25 11.28
C PHE A 133 -3.55 6.99 12.59
N SER A 134 -3.86 8.29 12.67
CA SER A 134 -3.82 9.02 13.96
C SER A 134 -4.70 8.40 15.03
N GLN A 135 -5.81 7.75 14.63
CA GLN A 135 -6.73 7.05 15.52
C GLN A 135 -6.08 5.83 16.21
N LEU A 136 -5.07 5.23 15.59
CA LEU A 136 -4.38 4.04 16.13
C LEU A 136 -3.55 4.36 17.37
N LEU A 137 -3.11 5.61 17.53
CA LEU A 137 -2.33 6.03 18.70
C LEU A 137 -3.11 5.89 20.02
N GLY A 138 -4.44 5.87 19.97
CA GLY A 138 -5.27 5.66 21.15
C GLY A 138 -5.16 4.25 21.75
N TRP A 139 -4.57 3.30 21.02
CA TRP A 139 -4.45 1.91 21.45
C TRP A 139 -3.14 1.65 22.22
N GLY A 140 -2.23 2.62 22.22
CA GLY A 140 -0.95 2.53 22.92
C GLY A 140 0.09 1.65 22.23
N PRO A 141 1.23 1.40 22.91
CA PRO A 141 2.32 0.58 22.39
C PRO A 141 1.92 -0.89 22.20
N THR A 142 2.48 -1.54 21.19
CA THR A 142 2.17 -2.94 20.84
C THR A 142 3.35 -3.61 20.13
N PHE A 143 3.39 -4.94 20.17
CA PHE A 143 4.30 -5.76 19.37
C PHE A 143 3.66 -6.26 18.06
N ASP A 144 2.43 -5.84 17.75
CA ASP A 144 1.74 -6.22 16.52
C ASP A 144 2.42 -5.60 15.29
N PRO A 145 3.04 -6.40 14.39
CA PRO A 145 3.75 -5.90 13.22
C PRO A 145 2.86 -5.08 12.28
N ASP A 146 1.60 -5.49 12.12
CA ASP A 146 0.64 -4.84 11.23
C ASP A 146 0.32 -3.42 11.72
N TRP A 147 0.20 -3.27 13.04
CA TRP A 147 -0.02 -1.99 13.68
C TRP A 147 1.22 -1.08 13.58
N LEU A 148 2.42 -1.65 13.79
CA LEU A 148 3.67 -0.88 13.71
C LEU A 148 3.90 -0.29 12.32
N VAL A 149 3.60 -1.05 11.27
CA VAL A 149 3.64 -0.54 9.89
C VAL A 149 2.72 0.67 9.72
N ALA A 150 1.50 0.63 10.27
CA ALA A 150 0.58 1.75 10.17
C ALA A 150 1.09 3.01 10.90
N VAL A 151 1.70 2.84 12.07
CA VAL A 151 2.24 3.97 12.84
C VAL A 151 3.53 4.53 12.24
N GLN A 152 4.36 3.69 11.61
CA GLN A 152 5.48 4.14 10.78
C GLN A 152 4.99 4.91 9.55
N CYS A 153 3.90 4.47 8.92
CA CYS A 153 3.28 5.21 7.82
C CYS A 153 2.75 6.58 8.29
N LEU A 154 2.15 6.66 9.48
CA LEU A 154 1.74 7.92 10.09
C LEU A 154 2.94 8.87 10.28
N GLU A 155 4.05 8.39 10.83
CA GLU A 155 5.27 9.20 10.98
C GLU A 155 5.80 9.70 9.63
N ARG A 156 5.93 8.81 8.63
CA ARG A 156 6.39 9.17 7.28
C ARG A 156 5.48 10.19 6.63
N ALA A 157 4.16 10.02 6.71
CA ALA A 157 3.19 10.97 6.16
C ALA A 157 3.35 12.37 6.78
N MET A 158 3.49 12.44 8.11
CA MET A 158 3.70 13.71 8.79
C MET A 158 5.01 14.37 8.37
N ASN A 159 6.11 13.61 8.23
CA ASN A 159 7.41 14.14 7.82
C ASN A 159 7.43 14.63 6.35
N SER A 160 6.65 13.99 5.48
CA SER A 160 6.56 14.37 4.06
C SER A 160 5.59 15.53 3.81
N SER A 161 4.67 15.79 4.73
CA SER A 161 3.68 16.86 4.67
C SER A 161 4.26 18.23 5.03
N ASN A 162 3.72 19.27 4.40
CA ASN A 162 4.09 20.67 4.66
C ASN A 162 3.38 21.28 5.88
N ARG A 163 2.47 20.53 6.54
CA ARG A 163 1.72 21.01 7.69
C ARG A 163 2.43 20.71 9.00
N ASP A 164 2.16 21.55 10.00
CA ASP A 164 2.64 21.32 11.35
C ASP A 164 1.81 20.24 12.05
N PHE A 165 2.50 19.17 12.43
CA PHE A 165 1.98 18.05 13.20
C PHE A 165 2.89 17.75 14.40
N SER A 166 3.59 18.76 14.93
CA SER A 166 4.58 18.62 16.02
C SER A 166 4.08 17.75 17.19
N GLU A 167 2.93 18.08 17.78
CA GLU A 167 2.35 17.31 18.89
C GLU A 167 2.06 15.86 18.50
N LEU A 168 1.48 15.65 17.32
CA LEU A 168 1.16 14.31 16.84
C LEU A 168 2.43 13.49 16.56
N ARG A 169 3.48 14.12 16.00
CA ARG A 169 4.79 13.50 15.77
C ARG A 169 5.44 13.06 17.07
N GLU A 170 5.40 13.91 18.10
CA GLU A 170 5.94 13.55 19.43
C GLU A 170 5.24 12.33 20.01
N ARG A 171 3.90 12.32 19.96
CA ARG A 171 3.09 11.17 20.40
C ARG A 171 3.40 9.92 19.59
N THR A 172 3.45 10.00 18.26
CA THR A 172 3.78 8.88 17.38
C THR A 172 5.15 8.29 17.70
N ARG A 173 6.18 9.13 17.87
CA ARG A 173 7.53 8.69 18.23
C ARG A 173 7.57 8.02 19.60
N ALA A 174 6.86 8.59 20.58
CA ALA A 174 6.78 8.00 21.91
C ALA A 174 6.19 6.58 21.85
N VAL A 175 5.13 6.38 21.07
CA VAL A 175 4.54 5.04 20.93
C VAL A 175 5.46 4.08 20.18
N LEU A 176 6.11 4.50 19.09
CA LEU A 176 7.08 3.66 18.37
C LEU A 176 8.23 3.22 19.27
N GLN A 177 8.85 4.14 20.02
CA GLN A 177 9.94 3.84 20.95
C GLN A 177 9.51 2.90 22.08
N GLN A 178 8.30 3.07 22.60
CA GLN A 178 7.76 2.18 23.63
C GLN A 178 7.48 0.78 23.07
N SER A 179 6.97 0.69 21.84
CA SER A 179 6.76 -0.58 21.15
C SER A 179 8.06 -1.32 20.87
N GLU A 180 9.12 -0.62 20.45
CA GLU A 180 10.45 -1.19 20.25
C GLU A 180 10.98 -1.82 21.54
N ARG A 181 10.91 -1.11 22.67
CA ARG A 181 11.31 -1.64 23.99
C ARG A 181 10.51 -2.89 24.37
N LEU A 182 9.19 -2.88 24.15
CA LEU A 182 8.35 -4.05 24.42
C LEU A 182 8.77 -5.28 23.61
N ILE A 183 9.17 -5.09 22.35
CA ILE A 183 9.65 -6.17 21.48
C ILE A 183 10.99 -6.70 22.00
N GLU A 184 11.91 -5.82 22.36
CA GLU A 184 13.22 -6.18 22.94
C GLU A 184 13.07 -6.97 24.25
N ASP A 185 12.25 -6.49 25.19
CA ASP A 185 11.99 -7.14 26.47
C ASP A 185 11.40 -8.55 26.29
N ARG A 186 10.48 -8.70 25.34
CA ARG A 186 9.89 -10.00 24.99
C ARG A 186 10.91 -10.94 24.36
N ALA A 187 11.77 -10.43 23.47
CA ALA A 187 12.83 -11.22 22.85
C ALA A 187 13.84 -11.72 23.89
N ALA A 188 14.21 -10.87 24.86
CA ALA A 188 15.09 -11.24 25.96
C ALA A 188 14.45 -12.30 26.89
N THR A 189 13.15 -12.18 27.17
CA THR A 189 12.42 -13.13 28.04
C THR A 189 12.25 -14.52 27.40
N ASN A 190 12.11 -14.60 26.08
CA ASN A 190 11.97 -15.87 25.35
C ASN A 190 13.30 -16.61 25.09
N GLN A 191 14.44 -16.02 25.46
CA GLN A 191 15.77 -16.63 25.35
C GLN A 191 16.26 -17.25 26.67
N VAL A 192 15.46 -17.15 27.75
CA VAL A 192 15.69 -17.75 29.07
C VAL A 192 14.79 -18.97 29.26
#